data_AF-B0FWG8-F1
#
_entry.id   AF-B0FWG8-F1
#
_cell.length_a   1.000
_cell.length_b   1.000
_cell.length_c   1.000
_cell.angle_alpha   90.00
_cell.angle_beta   90.00
_cell.angle_gamma   90.00
#
_symmetry.space_group_name_H-M   'P 1'
#
loop_
_entity.id
_entity.type
_entity.pdbx_description
1 polymer ?
#
loop_
_entity_poly.entity_id
_entity_poly.type
_entity_poly.pdbx_seq_one_letter_code
_entity_poly.pdbx_strand_id
1 'polypeptide(L)'
;GVTPDKPHKKSARIVGDVMGKYHPHGDFAIYESMVRMAQPFSYRAMLVDGHGNFGSVDGDGAAAMRYTEARMSKIALEMLRDINKNTVDFQGNYDDSEQEPVVLP
;
A
#
# COMPACT_ATOMS: atom_id res chain seq x y z
N GLY A 1 -9.36 8.42 1.08
CA GLY A 1 -8.01 7.87 0.85
C GLY A 1 -7.28 7.61 2.16
N VAL A 2 -6.05 7.16 2.03
CA VAL A 2 -5.10 6.78 3.10
C VAL A 2 -3.91 7.75 3.09
N THR A 3 -4.20 9.04 2.98
CA THR A 3 -3.17 10.09 2.84
C THR A 3 -2.50 10.44 4.18
N PRO A 4 -1.28 11.01 4.18
CA PRO A 4 -0.51 11.28 5.39
C PRO A 4 -1.17 12.27 6.37
N ASP A 5 -2.09 13.11 5.90
CA ASP A 5 -2.86 14.07 6.70
C ASP A 5 -4.04 13.41 7.46
N LYS A 6 -4.34 12.14 7.17
CA LYS A 6 -5.46 11.41 7.77
C LYS A 6 -4.98 10.38 8.79
N PRO A 7 -5.85 9.96 9.74
CA PRO A 7 -5.55 8.85 10.65
C PRO A 7 -5.22 7.57 9.88
N HIS A 8 -4.42 6.71 10.49
CA HIS A 8 -4.16 5.37 9.97
C HIS A 8 -5.47 4.58 9.82
N LYS A 9 -5.51 3.65 8.86
CA LYS A 9 -6.62 2.72 8.67
C LYS A 9 -6.13 1.29 8.88
N LYS A 10 -7.00 0.40 9.38
CA LYS A 10 -6.68 -1.02 9.52
C LYS A 10 -6.13 -1.59 8.22
N SER A 11 -4.99 -2.29 8.29
CA SER A 11 -4.35 -2.88 7.11
C SER A 11 -5.30 -3.84 6.39
N ALA A 12 -6.11 -4.60 7.12
CA ALA A 12 -7.14 -5.48 6.56
C ALA A 12 -8.12 -4.77 5.61
N ARG A 13 -8.47 -3.50 5.88
CA ARG A 13 -9.36 -2.72 4.99
C ARG A 13 -8.67 -2.40 3.66
N ILE A 14 -7.39 -2.05 3.70
CA ILE A 14 -6.60 -1.69 2.52
C ILE A 14 -6.32 -2.94 1.68
N VAL A 15 -5.93 -4.04 2.34
CA VAL A 15 -5.72 -5.35 1.67
C VAL A 15 -7.00 -5.80 0.96
N GLY A 16 -8.15 -5.73 1.62
CA GLY A 16 -9.43 -6.09 1.00
C GLY A 16 -9.81 -5.24 -0.21
N ASP A 17 -9.55 -3.93 -0.18
CA ASP A 17 -9.83 -3.02 -1.30
C ASP A 17 -8.93 -3.31 -2.52
N VAL A 18 -7.63 -3.55 -2.29
CA VAL A 18 -6.70 -3.95 -3.36
C VAL A 18 -7.09 -5.32 -3.92
N MET A 19 -7.40 -6.27 -3.05
CA MET A 19 -7.77 -7.64 -3.46
C MET A 19 -9.04 -7.64 -4.31
N GLY A 20 -10.05 -6.87 -3.91
CA GLY A 20 -11.34 -6.83 -4.59
C GLY A 20 -11.36 -6.06 -5.91
N LYS A 21 -10.36 -5.21 -6.18
CA LYS A 21 -10.37 -4.32 -7.37
C LYS A 21 -9.20 -4.50 -8.32
N TYR A 22 -8.00 -4.78 -7.81
CA TYR A 22 -6.78 -4.70 -8.62
C TYR A 22 -5.94 -5.99 -8.59
N HIS A 23 -6.04 -6.78 -7.51
CA HIS A 23 -5.23 -7.99 -7.35
C HIS A 23 -6.04 -9.16 -6.77
N PRO A 24 -6.83 -9.89 -7.59
CA PRO A 24 -7.78 -10.91 -7.14
C PRO A 24 -7.11 -12.27 -6.80
N HIS A 25 -6.00 -12.22 -6.07
CA HIS A 25 -5.26 -13.38 -5.57
C HIS A 25 -5.20 -13.36 -4.04
N GLY A 26 -4.50 -14.33 -3.44
CA GLY A 26 -4.41 -14.47 -1.98
C GLY A 26 -3.91 -13.20 -1.27
N ASP A 27 -4.53 -12.90 -0.11
CA ASP A 27 -4.28 -11.69 0.68
C ASP A 27 -2.82 -11.54 1.15
N PHE A 28 -2.12 -12.67 1.31
CA PHE A 28 -0.77 -12.72 1.87
C PHE A 28 0.21 -11.83 1.08
N ALA A 29 0.23 -11.94 -0.25
CA ALA A 29 1.17 -11.17 -1.08
C ALA A 29 0.91 -9.66 -1.00
N ILE A 30 -0.36 -9.25 -0.90
CA ILE A 30 -0.77 -7.86 -0.75
C ILE A 30 -0.33 -7.33 0.60
N TYR A 31 -0.58 -8.07 1.68
CA TYR A 31 -0.22 -7.66 3.02
C TYR A 31 1.30 -7.62 3.22
N GLU A 32 2.02 -8.65 2.76
CA GLU A 32 3.49 -8.69 2.82
C GLU A 32 4.14 -7.53 2.06
N SER A 33 3.57 -7.14 0.92
CA SER A 33 4.04 -5.97 0.16
C SER A 33 3.92 -4.69 0.98
N MET A 34 2.77 -4.49 1.65
CA MET A 34 2.57 -3.37 2.57
C MET A 34 3.53 -3.42 3.75
N VAL A 35 3.73 -4.60 4.35
CA VAL A 35 4.62 -4.79 5.49
C VAL A 35 6.04 -4.38 5.14
N ARG A 36 6.57 -4.88 4.02
CA ARG A 36 7.94 -4.53 3.56
C ARG A 36 8.11 -3.04 3.31
N MET A 37 7.12 -2.37 2.74
CA MET A 37 7.16 -0.91 2.48
C MET A 37 7.09 -0.06 3.76
N ALA A 38 6.70 -0.65 4.90
CA ALA A 38 6.61 0.00 6.21
C ALA A 38 7.79 -0.32 7.14
N GLN A 39 8.78 -1.10 6.67
CA GLN A 39 9.94 -1.51 7.48
C GLN A 39 11.14 -0.58 7.20
N PRO A 40 11.65 0.16 8.20
CA PRO A 40 12.75 1.11 8.00
C PRO A 40 14.10 0.43 7.72
N PHE A 41 14.23 -0.85 8.08
CA PHE A 41 15.41 -1.67 7.75
C PHE A 41 15.34 -2.28 6.35
N SER A 42 14.16 -2.27 5.70
CA SER A 42 13.97 -2.81 4.34
C SER A 42 13.99 -1.70 3.28
N TYR A 43 13.45 -0.52 3.59
CA TYR A 43 13.36 0.61 2.67
C TYR A 43 14.16 1.81 3.17
N ARG A 44 15.02 2.37 2.30
CA ARG A 44 15.74 3.61 2.62
C ARG A 44 14.80 4.80 2.81
N ALA A 45 13.70 4.82 2.07
CA ALA A 45 12.58 5.74 2.20
C ALA A 45 11.28 4.95 2.17
N MET A 46 10.65 4.80 3.34
CA MET A 46 9.40 4.02 3.47
C MET A 46 8.26 4.71 2.74
N LEU A 47 7.51 3.96 1.94
CA LEU A 47 6.33 4.45 1.21
C LEU A 47 5.04 4.28 2.03
N VAL A 48 5.05 3.39 3.02
CA VAL A 48 3.95 3.17 3.96
C VAL A 48 4.38 3.65 5.34
N ASP A 49 3.51 4.44 5.98
CA ASP A 49 3.58 4.79 7.40
C ASP A 49 2.70 3.80 8.16
N GLY A 50 3.34 2.88 8.87
CA GLY A 50 2.71 1.77 9.58
C GLY A 50 2.61 2.03 11.08
N HIS A 51 1.50 1.62 11.68
CA HIS A 51 1.28 1.65 13.13
C HIS A 51 0.94 0.25 13.64
N GLY A 52 1.77 -0.27 14.57
CA GLY A 52 1.68 -1.64 15.09
C GLY A 52 3.00 -2.40 14.91
N ASN A 53 2.97 -3.72 15.08
CA ASN A 53 4.14 -4.58 14.86
C ASN A 53 4.27 -4.97 13.38
N PHE A 54 5.27 -4.41 12.71
CA PHE A 54 5.63 -4.68 11.30
C PHE A 54 6.88 -5.57 11.16
N GLY A 55 7.26 -6.29 12.21
CA GLY A 55 8.41 -7.18 12.22
C GLY A 55 9.72 -6.47 12.58
N SER A 56 10.79 -7.26 12.67
CA SER A 56 12.11 -6.80 13.14
C SER A 56 13.24 -7.39 12.28
N VAL A 57 14.46 -6.86 12.45
CA VAL A 57 15.68 -7.42 11.86
C VAL A 57 16.09 -8.75 12.50
N ASP A 58 15.55 -9.07 13.68
CA ASP A 58 15.84 -10.29 14.42
C ASP A 58 15.08 -11.51 13.87
N GLY A 59 14.25 -11.31 12.85
CA GLY A 59 13.49 -12.37 12.17
C GLY A 59 12.04 -12.49 12.65
N ASP A 60 11.58 -11.61 13.55
CA ASP A 60 10.18 -11.60 13.96
C ASP A 60 9.29 -11.14 12.81
N GLY A 61 8.28 -11.95 12.48
CA GLY A 61 7.26 -11.60 11.50
C GLY A 61 6.34 -10.45 11.97
N ALA A 62 5.71 -9.78 11.02
CA ALA A 62 4.68 -8.79 11.33
C ALA A 62 3.46 -9.42 12.01
N ALA A 63 2.76 -8.63 12.82
CA ALA A 63 1.45 -9.04 13.33
C ALA A 63 0.45 -9.20 12.18
N ALA A 64 -0.64 -9.94 12.40
CA ALA A 64 -1.70 -10.07 11.40
C ALA A 64 -2.35 -8.72 11.05
N MET A 65 -2.81 -8.56 9.81
CA MET A 65 -3.37 -7.31 9.25
C MET A 65 -4.58 -6.70 10.00
N ARG A 66 -5.19 -7.46 10.92
CA ARG A 66 -6.26 -6.97 11.82
C ARG A 66 -5.72 -6.16 13.01
N TYR A 67 -4.44 -6.32 13.34
CA TYR A 67 -3.77 -5.64 14.47
C TYR A 67 -2.92 -4.46 14.04
N THR A 68 -2.57 -4.36 12.76
CA THR A 68 -1.80 -3.23 12.20
C THR A 68 -2.72 -2.22 11.53
N GLU A 69 -2.21 -1.00 11.43
CA GLU A 69 -2.81 0.09 10.69
C GLU A 69 -1.77 0.73 9.78
N ALA A 70 -2.21 1.30 8.66
CA ALA A 70 -1.32 1.89 7.68
C ALA A 70 -1.94 3.13 7.02
N ARG A 71 -1.07 4.00 6.53
CA ARG A 71 -1.37 5.08 5.59
C ARG A 71 -0.15 5.31 4.70
N MET A 72 -0.28 6.17 3.69
CA MET A 72 0.86 6.59 2.87
C MET A 72 1.82 7.45 3.69
N SER A 73 3.12 7.22 3.50
CA SER A 73 4.16 8.17 3.92
C SER A 73 4.05 9.46 3.10
N LYS A 74 4.58 10.57 3.63
CA LYS A 74 4.60 11.85 2.90
C LYS A 74 5.29 11.74 1.54
N ILE A 75 6.41 11.01 1.47
CA ILE A 75 7.18 10.83 0.23
C ILE A 75 6.42 9.99 -0.82
N ALA A 76 5.50 9.12 -0.41
CA ALA A 76 4.69 8.35 -1.37
C ALA A 76 3.73 9.26 -2.17
N LEU A 77 3.39 10.45 -1.68
CA LEU A 77 2.62 11.41 -2.47
C LEU A 77 3.42 11.99 -3.64
N GLU A 78 4.75 11.99 -3.57
CA GLU A 78 5.59 12.42 -4.68
C GLU A 78 5.54 11.42 -5.84
N MET A 79 5.46 10.12 -5.52
CA MET A 79 5.23 9.05 -6.51
C MET A 79 3.85 9.13 -7.18
N LEU A 80 2.87 9.81 -6.56
CA LEU A 80 1.51 9.95 -7.08
C LEU A 80 1.23 11.37 -7.57
N ARG A 81 2.26 12.23 -7.62
CA ARG A 81 2.10 13.64 -7.93
C ARG A 81 1.52 13.79 -9.32
N ASP A 82 0.43 14.56 -9.41
CA ASP A 82 -0.22 14.90 -10.68
C ASP A 82 -0.72 13.70 -11.50
N ILE A 83 -0.87 12.52 -10.90
CA ILE A 83 -1.35 11.30 -11.59
C ILE A 83 -2.73 11.48 -12.27
N ASN A 84 -3.55 12.42 -11.76
CA ASN A 84 -4.86 12.76 -12.31
C ASN A 84 -4.81 13.84 -13.43
N LYS A 85 -3.62 14.18 -13.93
CA LYS A 85 -3.42 15.21 -14.98
C LYS A 85 -2.96 14.62 -16.30
N ASN A 86 -3.36 13.38 -16.62
CA ASN A 86 -2.96 12.65 -17.83
C ASN A 86 -1.44 12.58 -18.02
N THR A 87 -0.70 12.35 -16.93
CA THR A 87 0.77 12.25 -16.94
C THR A 87 1.27 10.84 -17.26
N VAL A 88 0.41 9.83 -17.11
CA VAL A 88 0.69 8.41 -17.37
C VAL A 88 -0.52 7.75 -18.02
N ASP A 89 -0.27 6.67 -18.75
CA ASP A 89 -1.33 5.84 -19.31
C ASP A 89 -2.01 5.01 -18.21
N PHE A 90 -3.32 4.85 -18.37
CA PHE A 90 -4.15 3.96 -17.56
C PHE A 90 -4.68 2.82 -18.43
N GLN A 91 -4.91 1.68 -17.81
CA GLN A 91 -5.53 0.51 -18.44
C GLN A 91 -6.68 -0.01 -17.56
N GLY A 92 -7.57 -0.78 -18.17
CA GLY A 92 -8.58 -1.53 -17.42
C GLY A 92 -7.91 -2.48 -16.41
N ASN A 93 -8.56 -2.67 -15.26
CA ASN A 93 -8.17 -3.69 -14.29
C ASN A 93 -8.53 -5.10 -14.80
N TYR A 94 -8.38 -6.12 -13.96
CA TYR A 94 -8.55 -7.53 -14.35
C TYR A 94 -9.96 -7.90 -14.91
N ASP A 95 -11.00 -7.12 -14.59
CA ASP A 95 -12.37 -7.31 -15.06
C ASP A 95 -12.94 -6.09 -15.82
N ASP A 96 -12.08 -5.15 -16.21
CA ASP A 96 -12.40 -3.90 -16.91
C ASP A 96 -13.46 -3.01 -16.23
N SER A 97 -13.74 -3.21 -14.94
CA SER A 97 -14.69 -2.40 -14.17
C SER A 97 -14.08 -1.15 -13.55
N GLU A 98 -12.75 -1.11 -13.39
CA GLU A 98 -11.96 -0.01 -12.84
C GLU A 98 -10.78 0.31 -13.77
N GLN A 99 -10.10 1.43 -13.50
CA GLN A 99 -8.87 1.83 -14.19
C GLN A 99 -7.68 1.82 -13.23
N GLU A 100 -6.51 1.42 -13.72
CA GLU A 100 -5.26 1.44 -12.98
C GLU A 100 -4.09 2.00 -13.83
N PRO A 101 -3.15 2.72 -13.21
CA PRO A 101 -2.02 3.30 -13.93
C PRO A 101 -1.00 2.22 -14.33
N VAL A 102 -0.50 2.26 -15.56
CA VAL A 102 0.54 1.32 -16.03
C VAL A 102 1.89 1.58 -15.34
N VAL A 103 2.17 2.85 -15.03
CA VAL A 103 3.34 3.33 -14.29
C VAL A 103 2.96 4.48 -13.37
N LEU A 104 3.80 4.80 -12.40
CA LEU A 104 3.66 6.01 -11.59
C LEU A 104 4.42 7.19 -12.23
N PRO A 105 3.97 8.45 -12.05
CA PRO A 105 4.65 9.65 -12.53
C PRO A 105 6.10 9.82 -12.07
#